data_AF-A0A7X8SKN8-F1
#
_entry.id   AF-A0A7X8SKN8-F1
#
_cell.length_a   1.000
_cell.length_b   1.000
_cell.length_c   1.000
_cell.angle_alpha   90.00
_cell.angle_beta   90.00
_cell.angle_gamma   90.00
#
_symmetry.space_group_name_H-M   'P 1'
#
loop_
_entity.id
_entity.type
_entity.pdbx_description
1 polymer ?
#
loop_
_entity_poly.entity_id
_entity_poly.type
_entity_poly.pdbx_seq_one_letter_code
_entity_poly.pdbx_strand_id
1 'polypeptide(L)'
;MKSYVLSFALAFCFQLTTVFGQSVAEDVSSYVNQLNQISTLTTVQKQEISTLRTKYEKDLLALGSADLDKKNQLLILFLQKRENVLEREQRVAINAKEITEKETEELKSILSLDNNQFNVIHTDFSNFNTLLMNAKQAYAINSQEYLEVSTMIADRKFETINANCTVQQQNHFKAHKDIYRKSISSFMTKYIYYNQDTKLVSR
;
A
#
# COMPACT_ATOMS: atom_id res chain seq x y z
N MET A 1 26.10 11.04 -45.66
CA MET A 1 24.98 10.45 -44.88
C MET A 1 25.40 10.11 -43.45
N LYS A 2 25.83 11.10 -42.64
CA LYS A 2 26.17 10.89 -41.21
C LYS A 2 25.46 11.85 -40.25
N SER A 3 24.90 12.98 -40.73
CA SER A 3 24.15 13.93 -39.88
C SER A 3 22.70 13.53 -39.58
N TYR A 4 22.00 12.83 -40.49
CA TYR A 4 20.57 12.53 -40.29
C TYR A 4 20.30 11.47 -39.21
N VAL A 5 21.24 10.54 -38.98
CA VAL A 5 21.12 9.50 -37.95
C VAL A 5 21.29 10.09 -36.54
N LEU A 6 22.15 11.10 -36.39
CA LEU A 6 22.37 11.77 -35.11
C LEU A 6 21.15 12.61 -34.69
N SER A 7 20.54 13.33 -35.64
CA SER A 7 19.33 14.12 -35.39
C SER A 7 18.10 13.26 -35.10
N PHE A 8 17.98 12.08 -35.73
CA PHE A 8 16.90 11.12 -35.42
C PHE A 8 17.07 10.49 -34.04
N ALA A 9 18.30 10.11 -33.65
CA ALA A 9 18.57 9.56 -32.33
C ALA A 9 18.32 10.60 -31.21
N LEU A 10 18.72 11.86 -31.42
CA LEU A 10 18.45 12.95 -30.48
C LEU A 10 16.94 13.26 -30.37
N ALA A 11 16.21 13.30 -31.48
CA ALA A 11 14.76 13.50 -31.47
C ALA A 11 14.01 12.34 -30.80
N PHE A 12 14.47 11.10 -31.02
CA PHE A 12 13.91 9.91 -30.38
C PHE A 12 14.19 9.89 -28.87
N CYS A 13 15.40 10.24 -28.45
CA CYS A 13 15.75 10.40 -27.03
C CYS A 13 14.92 11.53 -26.38
N PHE A 14 14.67 12.64 -27.09
CA PHE A 14 13.83 13.74 -26.57
C PHE A 14 12.36 13.35 -26.46
N GLN A 15 11.82 12.61 -27.44
CA GLN A 15 10.45 12.11 -27.39
C GLN A 15 10.27 11.10 -26.24
N LEU A 16 11.23 10.20 -26.07
CA LEU A 16 11.25 9.28 -24.94
C LEU A 16 11.28 10.03 -23.60
N THR A 17 12.18 10.99 -23.39
CA THR A 17 12.23 11.76 -22.13
C THR A 17 10.96 12.59 -21.89
N THR A 18 10.30 13.11 -22.93
CA THR A 18 9.02 13.83 -22.78
C THR A 18 7.86 12.92 -22.43
N VAL A 19 7.73 11.75 -23.06
CA VAL A 19 6.68 10.76 -22.74
C VAL A 19 6.90 10.21 -21.33
N PHE A 20 8.15 9.94 -20.95
CA PHE A 20 8.48 9.50 -19.59
C PHE A 20 8.25 10.58 -18.53
N GLY A 21 8.58 11.84 -18.84
CA GLY A 21 8.27 12.96 -17.96
C GLY A 21 6.77 13.13 -17.75
N GLN A 22 5.99 12.91 -18.80
CA GLN A 22 4.53 13.02 -18.77
C GLN A 22 3.89 11.89 -17.96
N SER A 23 4.31 10.62 -18.14
CA SER A 23 3.75 9.49 -17.37
C SER A 23 3.98 9.65 -15.87
N VAL A 24 5.18 10.07 -15.46
CA VAL A 24 5.50 10.31 -14.04
C VAL A 24 4.62 11.43 -13.46
N ALA A 25 4.36 12.49 -14.22
CA ALA A 25 3.51 13.59 -13.76
C ALA A 25 2.05 13.16 -13.56
N GLU A 26 1.52 12.33 -14.47
CA GLU A 26 0.17 11.76 -14.38
C GLU A 26 0.04 10.82 -13.16
N ASP A 27 1.01 9.92 -12.95
CA ASP A 27 1.04 9.00 -11.81
C ASP A 27 1.11 9.75 -10.47
N VAL A 28 1.96 10.78 -10.38
CA VAL A 28 2.08 11.63 -9.19
C VAL A 28 0.79 12.38 -8.90
N SER A 29 0.18 12.98 -9.93
CA SER A 29 -1.09 13.72 -9.79
C SER A 29 -2.22 12.79 -9.34
N SER A 30 -2.35 11.63 -9.98
CA SER A 30 -3.32 10.60 -9.61
C SER A 30 -3.17 10.17 -8.16
N TYR A 31 -1.94 9.88 -7.73
CA TYR A 31 -1.64 9.49 -6.36
C TYR A 31 -2.03 10.57 -5.34
N VAL A 32 -1.64 11.83 -5.56
CA VAL A 32 -1.99 12.92 -4.64
C VAL A 32 -3.49 13.17 -4.59
N ASN A 33 -4.18 13.05 -5.73
CA ASN A 33 -5.63 13.17 -5.79
C ASN A 33 -6.31 12.04 -5.00
N GLN A 34 -5.83 10.80 -5.14
CA GLN A 34 -6.32 9.67 -4.36
C GLN A 34 -6.17 9.94 -2.87
N LEU A 35 -4.98 10.34 -2.40
CA LEU A 35 -4.79 10.66 -0.98
C LEU A 35 -5.72 11.78 -0.51
N ASN A 36 -5.88 12.84 -1.31
CA ASN A 36 -6.75 13.96 -0.98
C ASN A 36 -8.25 13.60 -0.93
N GLN A 37 -8.67 12.58 -1.67
CA GLN A 37 -10.04 12.05 -1.58
C GLN A 37 -10.27 11.24 -0.29
N ILE A 38 -9.21 10.67 0.29
CA ILE A 38 -9.29 9.92 1.55
C ILE A 38 -9.32 10.87 2.73
N SER A 39 -8.40 11.84 2.72
CA SER A 39 -8.29 12.86 3.75
C SER A 39 -7.81 14.15 3.13
N THR A 40 -8.46 15.27 3.46
CA THR A 40 -8.13 16.57 2.85
C THR A 40 -6.69 16.94 3.18
N LEU A 41 -5.89 17.20 2.14
CA LEU A 41 -4.49 17.60 2.26
C LEU A 41 -4.36 19.11 2.08
N THR A 42 -3.50 19.75 2.87
CA THR A 42 -3.14 21.16 2.67
C THR A 42 -2.33 21.34 1.38
N THR A 43 -2.25 22.56 0.87
CA THR A 43 -1.42 22.88 -0.30
C THR A 43 0.05 22.48 -0.10
N VAL A 44 0.59 22.72 1.11
CA VAL A 44 1.97 22.37 1.47
C VAL A 44 2.16 20.85 1.45
N GLN A 45 1.24 20.10 2.07
CA GLN A 45 1.29 18.64 2.07
C GLN A 45 1.22 18.05 0.66
N LYS A 46 0.34 18.57 -0.20
CA LYS A 46 0.25 18.15 -1.60
C LYS A 46 1.58 18.33 -2.32
N GLN A 47 2.21 19.50 -2.16
CA GLN A 47 3.49 19.80 -2.81
C GLN A 47 4.64 18.92 -2.31
N GLU A 48 4.71 18.69 -1.00
CA GLU A 48 5.73 17.82 -0.40
C GLU A 48 5.55 16.35 -0.83
N ILE A 49 4.31 15.83 -0.79
CA ILE A 49 4.00 14.47 -1.23
C ILE A 49 4.26 14.31 -2.73
N SER A 50 3.89 15.30 -3.57
CA SER A 50 4.23 15.29 -5.00
C SER A 50 5.73 15.18 -5.24
N THR A 51 6.53 15.91 -4.45
CA THR A 51 7.99 15.88 -4.53
C THR A 51 8.53 14.51 -4.13
N LEU A 52 8.05 13.95 -3.02
CA LEU A 52 8.44 12.62 -2.54
C LEU A 52 8.06 11.53 -3.55
N ARG A 53 6.85 11.59 -4.12
CA ARG A 53 6.36 10.61 -5.09
C ARG A 53 7.11 10.71 -6.41
N THR A 54 7.39 11.92 -6.90
CA THR A 54 8.18 12.12 -8.12
C THR A 54 9.56 11.50 -7.99
N LYS A 55 10.21 11.68 -6.83
CA LYS A 55 11.50 11.03 -6.55
C LYS A 55 11.37 9.51 -6.56
N TYR A 56 10.38 8.98 -5.84
CA TYR A 56 10.12 7.54 -5.81
C TYR A 56 9.92 6.94 -7.21
N GLU A 57 9.10 7.56 -8.06
CA GLU A 57 8.86 7.06 -9.42
C GLU A 57 10.13 7.08 -10.28
N LYS A 58 10.92 8.16 -10.19
CA LYS A 58 12.20 8.25 -10.91
C LYS A 58 13.20 7.18 -10.45
N ASP A 59 13.32 6.98 -9.14
CA ASP A 59 14.21 5.97 -8.55
C ASP A 59 13.73 4.54 -8.93
N LEU A 60 12.41 4.32 -8.94
CA LEU A 60 11.79 3.04 -9.32
C LEU A 60 12.06 2.71 -10.79
N LEU A 61 11.91 3.69 -11.68
CA LEU A 61 12.18 3.53 -13.11
C LEU A 61 13.66 3.23 -13.37
N ALA A 62 14.57 3.92 -12.66
CA ALA A 62 16.00 3.71 -12.81
C ALA A 62 16.46 2.28 -12.42
N LEU A 63 15.75 1.61 -11.51
CA LEU A 63 16.06 0.24 -11.10
C LEU A 63 15.68 -0.83 -12.14
N GLY A 64 14.87 -0.53 -13.15
CA GLY A 64 14.40 -1.51 -14.14
C GLY A 64 13.59 -2.66 -13.52
N SER A 65 13.55 -3.83 -14.15
CA SER A 65 12.70 -4.96 -13.72
C SER A 65 13.33 -5.91 -12.68
N ALA A 66 14.64 -5.82 -12.42
CA ALA A 66 15.39 -6.96 -11.86
C ALA A 66 15.52 -7.04 -10.33
N ASP A 67 15.34 -5.96 -9.57
CA ASP A 67 15.66 -5.95 -8.13
C ASP A 67 14.43 -5.66 -7.25
N LEU A 68 13.69 -6.72 -6.89
CA LEU A 68 12.48 -6.62 -6.06
C LEU A 68 12.77 -6.11 -4.65
N ASP A 69 13.93 -6.44 -4.08
CA ASP A 69 14.30 -6.04 -2.73
C ASP A 69 14.58 -4.53 -2.67
N LYS A 70 15.34 -4.00 -3.64
CA LYS A 70 15.55 -2.54 -3.73
C LYS A 70 14.25 -1.79 -4.00
N LYS A 71 13.35 -2.33 -4.81
CA LYS A 71 12.01 -1.73 -5.02
C LYS A 71 11.21 -1.67 -3.72
N ASN A 72 11.25 -2.74 -2.93
CA ASN A 72 10.61 -2.77 -1.62
C ASN A 72 11.24 -1.73 -0.67
N GLN A 73 12.56 -1.59 -0.65
CA GLN A 73 13.24 -0.58 0.17
C GLN A 73 12.88 0.86 -0.25
N LEU A 74 12.82 1.14 -1.55
CA LEU A 74 12.36 2.45 -2.05
C LEU A 74 10.93 2.77 -1.63
N LEU A 75 10.04 1.79 -1.72
CA LEU A 75 8.65 1.94 -1.29
C LEU A 75 8.56 2.21 0.22
N ILE A 76 9.31 1.47 1.03
CA ILE A 76 9.39 1.67 2.49
C ILE A 76 9.87 3.09 2.81
N LEU A 77 10.95 3.53 2.18
CA LEU A 77 11.52 4.86 2.38
C LEU A 77 10.56 5.98 1.94
N PHE A 78 9.87 5.78 0.82
CA PHE A 78 8.87 6.73 0.33
C PHE A 78 7.73 6.88 1.35
N LEU A 79 7.16 5.78 1.81
CA LEU A 79 6.03 5.79 2.72
C LEU A 79 6.42 6.33 4.11
N GLN A 80 7.63 6.02 4.62
CA GLN A 80 8.20 6.66 5.82
C GLN A 80 8.20 8.18 5.72
N LYS A 81 8.70 8.71 4.60
CA LYS A 81 8.77 10.16 4.39
C LYS A 81 7.38 10.77 4.23
N ARG A 82 6.46 10.07 3.56
CA ARG A 82 5.05 10.49 3.45
C ARG A 82 4.42 10.62 4.83
N GLU A 83 4.61 9.65 5.72
CA GLU A 83 4.04 9.67 7.07
C GLU A 83 4.50 10.92 7.86
N ASN A 84 5.72 11.41 7.64
CA ASN A 84 6.23 12.61 8.31
C ASN A 84 5.59 13.92 7.82
N VAL A 85 4.95 13.91 6.64
CA VAL A 85 4.23 15.06 6.07
C VAL A 85 2.77 15.10 6.54
N LEU A 86 2.21 13.92 6.84
CA LEU A 86 0.80 13.75 7.18
C LEU A 86 0.56 13.95 8.68
N GLU A 87 -0.60 14.49 9.03
CA GLU A 87 -1.11 14.53 10.40
C GLU A 87 -1.56 13.14 10.86
N ARG A 88 -1.73 12.95 12.18
CA ARG A 88 -2.06 11.65 12.77
C ARG A 88 -3.33 11.06 12.15
N GLU A 89 -4.38 11.86 12.07
CA GLU A 89 -5.70 11.48 11.55
C GLU A 89 -5.60 11.11 10.06
N GLN A 90 -4.80 11.85 9.29
CA GLN A 90 -4.54 11.58 7.88
C GLN A 90 -3.78 10.26 7.70
N ARG A 91 -2.74 9.99 8.50
CA ARG A 91 -2.01 8.71 8.50
C ARG A 91 -2.92 7.53 8.80
N VAL A 92 -3.79 7.67 9.80
CA VAL A 92 -4.76 6.62 10.17
C VAL A 92 -5.70 6.34 9.00
N ALA A 93 -6.33 7.37 8.44
CA ALA A 93 -7.30 7.22 7.35
C ALA A 93 -6.68 6.62 6.09
N ILE A 94 -5.52 7.14 5.66
CA ILE A 94 -4.82 6.69 4.45
C ILE A 94 -4.35 5.25 4.59
N ASN A 95 -3.62 4.93 5.68
CA ASN A 95 -3.08 3.58 5.86
C ASN A 95 -4.20 2.55 6.04
N ALA A 96 -5.26 2.88 6.78
CA ALA A 96 -6.39 1.97 6.97
C ALA A 96 -7.07 1.64 5.64
N LYS A 97 -7.25 2.64 4.77
CA LYS A 97 -7.84 2.42 3.44
C LYS A 97 -6.93 1.58 2.54
N GLU A 98 -5.64 1.93 2.42
CA GLU A 98 -4.68 1.19 1.58
C GLU A 98 -4.56 -0.30 2.01
N ILE A 99 -4.58 -0.58 3.32
CA ILE A 99 -4.59 -1.95 3.85
C ILE A 99 -5.91 -2.65 3.53
N THR A 100 -7.05 -1.96 3.71
CA THR A 100 -8.38 -2.55 3.46
C THR A 100 -8.57 -2.90 1.99
N GLU A 101 -8.19 -2.01 1.08
CA GLU A 101 -8.24 -2.26 -0.37
C GLU A 101 -7.41 -3.49 -0.72
N LYS A 102 -6.16 -3.56 -0.25
CA LYS A 102 -5.30 -4.73 -0.50
C LYS A 102 -5.88 -6.02 0.07
N GLU A 103 -6.40 -6.00 1.30
CA GLU A 103 -6.99 -7.18 1.93
C GLU A 103 -8.23 -7.68 1.20
N THR A 104 -9.12 -6.77 0.81
CA THR A 104 -10.40 -7.10 0.19
C THR A 104 -10.24 -7.50 -1.28
N GLU A 105 -9.30 -6.91 -2.00
CA GLU A 105 -8.92 -7.34 -3.35
C GLU A 105 -8.34 -8.76 -3.35
N GLU A 106 -7.45 -9.06 -2.39
CA GLU A 106 -6.89 -10.42 -2.24
C GLU A 106 -8.00 -11.43 -1.92
N LEU A 107 -8.91 -11.08 -1.00
CA LEU A 107 -10.06 -11.94 -0.67
C LEU A 107 -11.00 -12.11 -1.87
N LYS A 108 -11.25 -11.06 -2.64
CA LYS A 108 -12.08 -11.14 -3.85
C LYS A 108 -11.44 -12.07 -4.88
N SER A 109 -10.12 -12.01 -5.05
CA SER A 109 -9.37 -12.92 -5.91
C SER A 109 -9.43 -14.38 -5.45
N ILE A 110 -9.38 -14.64 -4.15
CA ILE A 110 -9.35 -16.00 -3.61
C ILE A 110 -10.77 -16.60 -3.55
N LEU A 111 -11.76 -15.81 -3.12
CA LEU A 111 -13.09 -16.31 -2.77
C LEU A 111 -14.16 -16.01 -3.80
N SER A 112 -13.82 -15.26 -4.86
CA SER A 112 -14.77 -14.79 -5.88
C SER A 112 -16.01 -14.16 -5.25
N LEU A 113 -15.79 -13.27 -4.28
CA LEU A 113 -16.85 -12.61 -3.53
C LEU A 113 -17.81 -11.88 -4.47
N ASP A 114 -19.11 -12.04 -4.26
CA ASP A 114 -20.09 -11.18 -4.91
C ASP A 114 -20.02 -9.74 -4.37
N ASN A 115 -20.69 -8.80 -5.03
CA ASN A 115 -20.63 -7.39 -4.66
C ASN A 115 -21.18 -7.12 -3.24
N ASN A 116 -22.19 -7.87 -2.79
CA ASN A 116 -22.75 -7.68 -1.46
C ASN A 116 -21.77 -8.19 -0.39
N GLN A 117 -21.23 -9.39 -0.57
CA GLN A 117 -20.20 -9.96 0.30
C GLN A 117 -18.97 -9.05 0.37
N PHE A 118 -18.50 -8.59 -0.80
CA PHE A 118 -17.36 -7.68 -0.89
C PHE A 118 -17.60 -6.38 -0.11
N ASN A 119 -18.76 -5.74 -0.28
CA ASN A 119 -19.06 -4.47 0.38
C ASN A 119 -19.15 -4.61 1.91
N VAL A 120 -19.77 -5.68 2.41
CA VAL A 120 -19.86 -5.94 3.86
C VAL A 120 -18.47 -6.20 4.44
N ILE A 121 -17.72 -7.12 3.84
CA ILE A 121 -16.36 -7.45 4.29
C ILE A 121 -15.44 -6.22 4.22
N HIS A 122 -15.52 -5.43 3.15
CA HIS A 122 -14.74 -4.20 2.99
C HIS A 122 -15.06 -3.16 4.07
N THR A 123 -16.34 -2.99 4.42
CA THR A 123 -16.76 -2.07 5.47
C THR A 123 -16.22 -2.49 6.83
N ASP A 124 -16.38 -3.76 7.19
CA ASP A 124 -15.88 -4.31 8.45
C ASP A 124 -14.36 -4.22 8.54
N PHE A 125 -13.65 -4.58 7.46
CA PHE A 125 -12.19 -4.52 7.41
C PHE A 125 -11.69 -3.08 7.52
N SER A 126 -12.38 -2.12 6.90
CA SER A 126 -12.08 -0.68 7.06
C SER A 126 -12.13 -0.25 8.53
N ASN A 127 -13.18 -0.66 9.26
CA ASN A 127 -13.33 -0.37 10.68
C ASN A 127 -12.21 -1.01 11.51
N PHE A 128 -11.91 -2.28 11.23
CA PHE A 128 -10.85 -3.04 11.92
C PHE A 128 -9.46 -2.46 11.67
N ASN A 129 -9.15 -2.09 10.42
CA ASN A 129 -7.87 -1.49 10.07
C ASN A 129 -7.73 -0.07 10.63
N THR A 130 -8.83 0.67 10.75
CA THR A 130 -8.83 1.97 11.44
C THR A 130 -8.47 1.81 12.93
N LEU A 131 -9.03 0.80 13.60
CA LEU A 131 -8.67 0.49 14.99
C LEU A 131 -7.20 0.09 15.13
N LEU A 132 -6.70 -0.75 14.22
CA LEU A 132 -5.29 -1.16 14.21
C LEU A 132 -4.35 0.03 13.98
N MET A 133 -4.67 0.92 13.03
CA MET A 133 -3.86 2.11 12.77
C MET A 133 -3.89 3.09 13.94
N ASN A 134 -5.02 3.23 14.62
CA ASN A 134 -5.09 4.02 15.86
C ASN A 134 -4.21 3.42 16.96
N ALA A 135 -4.22 2.10 17.14
CA ALA A 135 -3.35 1.41 18.09
C ALA A 135 -1.86 1.60 17.74
N LYS A 136 -1.47 1.52 16.46
CA LYS A 136 -0.11 1.84 15.99
C LYS A 136 0.34 3.25 16.41
N GLN A 137 -0.57 4.24 16.38
CA GLN A 137 -0.26 5.61 16.76
C GLN A 137 -0.28 5.85 18.27
N ALA A 138 -0.93 4.98 19.04
CA ALA A 138 -1.07 5.10 20.50
C ALA A 138 0.01 4.32 21.27
N TYR A 139 0.47 3.20 20.71
CA TYR A 139 1.35 2.25 21.39
C TYR A 139 2.58 1.91 20.54
N ALA A 140 3.65 1.48 21.20
CA ALA A 140 4.77 0.88 20.48
C ALA A 140 4.32 -0.45 19.83
N ILE A 141 4.72 -0.72 18.59
CA ILE A 141 4.26 -1.90 17.83
C ILE A 141 4.67 -3.25 18.45
N ASN A 142 5.63 -3.25 19.38
CA ASN A 142 6.08 -4.41 20.14
C ASN A 142 5.54 -4.43 21.59
N SER A 143 4.70 -3.45 21.95
CA SER A 143 4.01 -3.43 23.24
C SER A 143 2.92 -4.49 23.31
N GLN A 144 2.60 -4.93 24.53
CA GLN A 144 1.55 -5.91 24.76
C GLN A 144 0.19 -5.37 24.29
N GLU A 145 -0.10 -4.09 24.53
CA GLU A 145 -1.32 -3.41 24.15
C GLU A 145 -1.55 -3.42 22.63
N TYR A 146 -0.48 -3.15 21.86
CA TYR A 146 -0.55 -3.23 20.41
C TYR A 146 -0.81 -4.68 19.93
N LEU A 147 -0.09 -5.65 20.50
CA LEU A 147 -0.21 -7.06 20.11
C LEU A 147 -1.58 -7.65 20.43
N GLU A 148 -2.21 -7.22 21.53
CA GLU A 148 -3.58 -7.59 21.89
C GLU A 148 -4.60 -7.06 20.88
N VAL A 149 -4.50 -5.76 20.52
CA VAL A 149 -5.38 -5.18 19.49
C VAL A 149 -5.15 -5.88 18.15
N SER A 150 -3.89 -6.12 17.77
CA SER A 150 -3.56 -6.80 16.51
C SER A 150 -4.15 -8.21 16.44
N THR A 151 -4.06 -8.98 17.53
CA THR A 151 -4.64 -10.33 17.61
C THR A 151 -6.16 -10.27 17.51
N MET A 152 -6.81 -9.42 18.31
CA MET A 152 -8.26 -9.23 18.28
C MET A 152 -8.75 -8.85 16.87
N ILE A 153 -8.07 -7.94 16.19
CA ILE A 153 -8.42 -7.53 14.83
C ILE A 153 -8.29 -8.70 13.84
N ALA A 154 -7.23 -9.51 13.95
CA ALA A 154 -7.07 -10.69 13.10
C ALA A 154 -8.23 -11.68 13.30
N ASP A 155 -8.62 -11.95 14.54
CA ASP A 155 -9.72 -12.86 14.85
C ASP A 155 -11.06 -12.34 14.32
N ARG A 156 -11.38 -11.06 14.53
CA ARG A 156 -12.59 -10.42 14.00
C ARG A 156 -12.67 -10.49 12.47
N LYS A 157 -11.54 -10.35 11.76
CA LYS A 157 -11.51 -10.52 10.30
C LYS A 157 -11.91 -11.94 9.90
N PHE A 158 -11.43 -12.97 10.61
CA PHE A 158 -11.83 -14.35 10.34
C PHE A 158 -13.31 -14.60 10.66
N GLU A 159 -13.83 -14.02 11.73
CA GLU A 159 -15.25 -14.07 12.07
C GLU A 159 -16.11 -13.42 10.97
N THR A 160 -15.75 -12.22 10.50
CA THR A 160 -16.43 -11.54 9.38
C THR A 160 -16.42 -12.37 8.10
N ILE A 161 -15.30 -13.01 7.75
CA ILE A 161 -15.24 -13.91 6.59
C ILE A 161 -16.19 -15.09 6.78
N ASN A 162 -16.17 -15.75 7.95
CA ASN A 162 -17.03 -16.90 8.20
C ASN A 162 -18.52 -16.54 8.22
N ALA A 163 -18.88 -15.34 8.68
CA ALA A 163 -20.26 -14.88 8.75
C ALA A 163 -20.84 -14.53 7.37
N ASN A 164 -20.01 -14.06 6.43
CA ASN A 164 -20.47 -13.52 5.14
C ASN A 164 -20.18 -14.40 3.93
N CYS A 165 -19.33 -15.44 4.08
CA CYS A 165 -19.00 -16.38 3.01
C CYS A 165 -19.84 -17.65 3.09
N THR A 166 -20.14 -18.24 1.93
CA THR A 166 -20.74 -19.58 1.84
C THR A 166 -19.83 -20.65 2.42
N VAL A 167 -20.37 -21.82 2.78
CA VAL A 167 -19.57 -22.96 3.26
C VAL A 167 -18.45 -23.35 2.28
N GLN A 168 -18.72 -23.29 0.97
CA GLN A 168 -17.72 -23.55 -0.06
C GLN A 168 -16.59 -22.52 -0.01
N GLN A 169 -16.92 -21.23 0.05
CA GLN A 169 -15.94 -20.14 0.16
C GLN A 169 -15.14 -20.24 1.47
N GLN A 170 -15.77 -20.59 2.59
CA GLN A 170 -15.07 -20.80 3.86
C GLN A 170 -14.04 -21.94 3.76
N ASN A 171 -14.39 -23.05 3.12
CA ASN A 171 -13.47 -24.16 2.90
C ASN A 171 -12.32 -23.76 1.97
N HIS A 172 -12.61 -22.99 0.92
CA HIS A 172 -11.59 -22.47 0.02
C HIS A 172 -10.65 -21.50 0.73
N PHE A 173 -11.19 -20.62 1.57
CA PHE A 173 -10.41 -19.72 2.41
C PHE A 173 -9.50 -20.49 3.37
N LYS A 174 -10.02 -21.52 4.07
CA LYS A 174 -9.22 -22.36 4.98
C LYS A 174 -8.01 -23.00 4.27
N ALA A 175 -8.17 -23.40 3.02
CA ALA A 175 -7.08 -23.97 2.21
C ALA A 175 -6.03 -22.93 1.79
N HIS A 176 -6.40 -21.64 1.65
CA HIS A 176 -5.53 -20.57 1.16
C HIS A 176 -5.17 -19.52 2.24
N LYS A 177 -5.60 -19.74 3.50
CA LYS A 177 -5.47 -18.76 4.59
C LYS A 177 -4.03 -18.34 4.83
N ASP A 178 -3.06 -19.24 4.66
CA ASP A 178 -1.65 -18.96 4.94
C ASP A 178 -1.01 -18.14 3.82
N ILE A 179 -1.45 -18.33 2.56
CA ILE A 179 -1.06 -17.49 1.42
C ILE A 179 -1.61 -16.08 1.63
N TYR A 180 -2.90 -15.97 1.98
CA TYR A 180 -3.53 -14.71 2.33
C TYR A 180 -2.77 -14.00 3.47
N ARG A 181 -2.56 -14.68 4.61
CA ARG A 181 -1.83 -14.14 5.77
C ARG A 181 -0.43 -13.65 5.39
N LYS A 182 0.31 -14.40 4.57
CA LYS A 182 1.65 -14.01 4.12
C LYS A 182 1.62 -12.78 3.21
N SER A 183 0.69 -12.73 2.27
CA SER A 183 0.49 -11.60 1.33
C SER A 183 0.20 -10.31 2.11
N ILE A 184 -0.76 -10.39 3.04
CA ILE A 184 -1.19 -9.26 3.86
C ILE A 184 -0.13 -8.85 4.88
N SER A 185 0.50 -9.80 5.58
CA SER A 185 1.58 -9.49 6.53
C SER A 185 2.77 -8.82 5.83
N SER A 186 3.18 -9.27 4.64
CA SER A 186 4.22 -8.63 3.84
C SER A 186 3.85 -7.19 3.45
N PHE A 187 2.60 -6.96 3.05
CA PHE A 187 2.11 -5.63 2.75
C PHE A 187 2.07 -4.74 3.99
N MET A 188 1.44 -5.21 5.07
CA MET A 188 1.33 -4.49 6.34
C MET A 188 2.69 -4.23 7.00
N THR A 189 3.67 -5.10 6.80
CA THR A 189 5.04 -4.90 7.30
C THR A 189 5.60 -3.57 6.79
N LYS A 190 5.31 -3.25 5.52
CA LYS A 190 5.66 -1.95 4.93
C LYS A 190 5.03 -0.85 5.77
N TYR A 191 3.71 -0.88 6.00
CA TYR A 191 2.96 0.19 6.69
C TYR A 191 3.15 0.32 8.20
N ILE A 192 3.48 -0.77 8.89
CA ILE A 192 3.48 -0.83 10.36
C ILE A 192 4.90 -0.77 10.92
N TYR A 193 5.87 -1.40 10.25
CA TYR A 193 7.21 -1.64 10.79
C TYR A 193 8.28 -0.83 10.06
N TYR A 194 7.96 0.40 9.65
CA TYR A 194 8.85 1.38 9.02
C TYR A 194 10.15 1.70 9.80
N ASN A 195 10.65 0.87 10.72
CA ASN A 195 11.91 1.14 11.42
C ASN A 195 12.56 -0.08 12.07
N GLN A 196 12.17 -1.30 11.70
CA GLN A 196 12.96 -2.45 12.09
C GLN A 196 13.91 -2.76 10.96
N ASP A 197 15.21 -2.52 11.21
CA ASP A 197 16.27 -3.31 10.59
C ASP A 197 15.74 -4.71 10.37
N THR A 198 15.80 -5.17 9.13
CA THR A 198 15.46 -6.53 8.71
C THR A 198 16.38 -7.53 9.43
N LYS A 199 16.11 -7.75 10.71
CA LYS A 199 16.40 -8.97 11.44
C LYS A 199 15.04 -9.57 11.73
N LEU A 200 14.44 -10.12 10.68
CA LEU A 200 13.47 -11.19 10.84
C LEU A 200 14.18 -12.26 11.66
N VAL A 201 13.88 -12.30 12.95
CA VAL A 201 14.21 -13.43 13.79
C VAL A 201 13.41 -14.60 13.22
N SER A 202 14.11 -15.48 12.53
CA SER A 202 13.69 -16.85 12.32
C SER A 202 13.37 -17.45 13.69
N ARG A 203 12.09 -17.65 13.98
CA ARG A 203 11.61 -18.60 14.98
C ARG A 203 10.48 -19.39 14.35
#